data_AF-A0A7L1XPM3-F1
#
_entry.id   AF-A0A7L1XPM3-F1
#
_cell.length_a   1.000
_cell.length_b   1.000
_cell.length_c   1.000
_cell.angle_alpha   90.00
_cell.angle_beta   90.00
_cell.angle_gamma   90.00
#
_symmetry.space_group_name_H-M   'P 1'
#
loop_
_entity.id
_entity.type
_entity.pdbx_description
1 polymer ?
#
loop_
_entity_poly.entity_id
_entity_poly.type
_entity_poly.pdbx_seq_one_letter_code
_entity_poly.pdbx_strand_id
1 'polypeptide(L)'
;FIQMFRSAKKRDVLQLLRRVPKEMLPFVVEAAVAAQSVASLAALSDFLDFSKESKSLLEKFLYAAAFSPRPSGELLRLVLDKLDGKQLVPEVWETGIIAVGSLVGKLCQQKLCGLQEAERGVKTILGGLRDAKEESEMVIYLLALGNAVLPETIPTLLDYAEEGPATVTAVAISALQRFPAQHISDKVKRVMRRIFHEQRKSYEKTCRLAAAEMLLDNEPSPMDVINILLATNELETEMATFLLLKVQNSLH
;
A
#
# COMPACT_ATOMS: atom_id res chain seq x y z
N PHE A 1 -23.65 5.06 17.17
CA PHE A 1 -23.04 6.30 16.65
C PHE A 1 -22.94 6.30 15.13
N ILE A 2 -22.23 5.36 14.48
CA ILE A 2 -22.11 5.30 13.00
C ILE A 2 -23.47 5.32 12.26
N GLN A 3 -24.47 4.57 12.74
CA GLN A 3 -25.82 4.58 12.14
C GLN A 3 -26.49 5.97 12.18
N MET A 4 -26.22 6.77 13.22
CA MET A 4 -26.72 8.15 13.28
C MET A 4 -26.07 9.02 12.22
N PHE A 5 -24.76 8.88 11.99
CA PHE A 5 -24.03 9.61 10.93
C PHE A 5 -24.50 9.23 9.52
N ARG A 6 -24.94 7.98 9.33
CA ARG A 6 -25.50 7.54 8.03
C ARG A 6 -26.77 8.30 7.65
N SER A 7 -27.61 8.64 8.64
CA SER A 7 -28.87 9.37 8.43
C SER A 7 -28.78 10.88 8.71
N ALA A 8 -27.68 11.36 9.29
CA ALA A 8 -27.54 12.76 9.70
C ALA A 8 -27.37 13.70 8.51
N LYS A 9 -27.81 14.96 8.67
CA LYS A 9 -27.57 16.02 7.68
C LYS A 9 -26.16 16.59 7.86
N LYS A 10 -25.57 17.10 6.77
CA LYS A 10 -24.23 17.72 6.76
C LYS A 10 -24.08 18.75 7.88
N ARG A 11 -25.08 19.63 8.05
CA ARG A 11 -25.09 20.69 9.07
C ARG A 11 -24.93 20.13 10.48
N ASP A 12 -25.65 19.05 10.81
CA ASP A 12 -25.66 18.47 12.15
C ASP A 12 -24.31 17.80 12.45
N VAL A 13 -23.76 17.08 11.47
CA VAL A 13 -22.42 16.47 11.56
C VAL A 13 -21.35 17.54 11.76
N LEU A 14 -21.38 18.60 10.96
CA LEU A 14 -20.41 19.70 11.04
C LEU A 14 -20.51 20.45 12.38
N GLN A 15 -21.72 20.64 12.90
CA GLN A 15 -21.94 21.27 14.20
C GLN A 15 -21.40 20.41 15.34
N LEU A 16 -21.54 19.09 15.26
CA LEU A 16 -20.98 18.16 16.22
C LEU A 16 -19.44 18.18 16.20
N LEU A 17 -18.83 18.09 15.02
CA LEU A 17 -17.36 18.17 14.85
C LEU A 17 -16.77 19.44 15.47
N ARG A 18 -17.45 20.59 15.34
CA ARG A 18 -16.99 21.87 15.89
C ARG A 18 -17.18 22.04 17.40
N ARG A 19 -18.08 21.26 18.03
CA ARG A 19 -18.49 21.46 19.43
C ARG A 19 -18.02 20.37 20.37
N VAL A 20 -17.65 19.20 19.84
CA VAL A 20 -17.19 18.08 20.65
C VAL A 20 -15.89 18.45 21.38
N PRO A 21 -15.66 17.97 22.61
CA PRO A 21 -14.37 18.12 23.29
C PRO A 21 -13.22 17.59 22.43
N LYS A 22 -12.04 18.22 22.53
CA LYS A 22 -10.88 17.91 21.69
C LYS A 22 -10.46 16.44 21.83
N GLU A 23 -10.63 15.86 23.01
CA GLU A 23 -10.29 14.48 23.35
C GLU A 23 -11.18 13.47 22.61
N MET A 24 -12.42 13.87 22.32
CA MET A 24 -13.41 13.03 21.64
C MET A 24 -13.42 13.25 20.12
N LEU A 25 -12.78 14.32 19.63
CA LEU A 25 -12.76 14.68 18.22
C LEU A 25 -12.23 13.56 17.29
N PRO A 26 -11.13 12.85 17.60
CA PRO A 26 -10.65 11.74 16.77
C PRO A 26 -11.71 10.65 16.57
N PHE A 27 -12.42 10.26 17.64
CA PHE A 27 -13.47 9.25 17.58
C PHE A 27 -14.65 9.69 16.70
N VAL A 28 -15.03 10.97 16.78
CA VAL A 28 -16.09 11.53 15.93
C VAL A 28 -15.69 11.53 14.46
N VAL A 29 -14.43 11.87 14.17
CA VAL A 29 -13.88 11.82 12.80
C VAL A 29 -13.88 10.38 12.26
N GLU A 30 -13.38 9.42 13.04
CA GLU A 30 -13.39 7.99 12.67
C GLU A 30 -14.81 7.48 12.39
N ALA A 31 -15.77 7.83 13.24
CA ALA A 31 -17.17 7.45 13.06
C ALA A 31 -17.80 8.08 11.82
N ALA A 32 -17.47 9.33 11.50
CA ALA A 32 -17.94 10.02 10.30
C ALA A 32 -17.36 9.38 9.02
N VAL A 33 -16.08 8.99 9.02
CA VAL A 33 -15.46 8.24 7.91
C VAL A 33 -16.12 6.87 7.76
N ALA A 34 -16.30 6.14 8.86
CA ALA A 34 -16.93 4.81 8.85
C ALA A 34 -18.40 4.83 8.41
N ALA A 35 -19.08 5.97 8.54
CA ALA A 35 -20.45 6.13 8.08
C ALA A 35 -20.56 6.10 6.54
N GLN A 36 -19.53 6.55 5.82
CA GLN A 36 -19.50 6.61 4.34
C GLN A 36 -20.70 7.34 3.71
N SER A 37 -21.42 8.17 4.46
CA SER A 37 -22.54 8.95 3.92
C SER A 37 -22.05 10.24 3.28
N VAL A 38 -22.71 10.64 2.18
CA VAL A 38 -22.37 11.89 1.47
C VAL A 38 -22.36 13.09 2.42
N ALA A 39 -23.32 13.16 3.35
CA ALA A 39 -23.41 14.20 4.35
C ALA A 39 -22.21 14.21 5.32
N SER A 40 -21.76 13.03 5.78
CA SER A 40 -20.63 12.91 6.71
C SER A 40 -19.32 13.28 6.03
N LEU A 41 -19.08 12.76 4.82
CA LEU A 41 -17.87 13.07 4.06
C LEU A 41 -17.82 14.55 3.66
N ALA A 42 -18.94 15.14 3.25
CA ALA A 42 -19.00 16.57 2.97
C ALA A 42 -18.74 17.42 4.22
N ALA A 43 -19.23 17.01 5.39
CA ALA A 43 -18.95 17.72 6.64
C ALA A 43 -17.48 17.59 7.06
N LEU A 44 -16.86 16.42 6.87
CA LEU A 44 -15.43 16.22 7.10
C LEU A 44 -14.58 17.07 6.15
N SER A 45 -14.97 17.16 4.87
CA SER A 45 -14.28 18.00 3.90
C SER A 45 -14.30 19.49 4.31
N ASP A 46 -15.43 20.00 4.80
CA ASP A 46 -15.55 21.37 5.31
C ASP A 46 -14.78 21.58 6.63
N PHE A 47 -14.66 20.54 7.46
CA PHE A 47 -14.09 20.64 8.80
C PHE A 47 -12.56 20.50 8.81
N LEU A 48 -12.02 19.50 8.12
CA LEU A 48 -10.60 19.16 8.17
C LEU A 48 -9.77 20.12 7.32
N ASP A 49 -9.01 20.99 7.95
CA ASP A 49 -8.01 21.83 7.29
C ASP A 49 -6.61 21.27 7.55
N PHE A 50 -6.02 20.61 6.54
CA PHE A 50 -4.71 19.94 6.69
C PHE A 50 -3.56 20.93 6.95
N SER A 51 -3.79 22.24 6.75
CA SER A 51 -2.79 23.28 7.07
C SER A 51 -2.88 23.80 8.50
N LYS A 52 -3.96 23.48 9.25
CA LYS A 52 -4.22 24.03 10.58
C LYS A 52 -4.43 22.97 11.65
N GLU A 53 -5.00 21.82 11.27
CA GLU A 53 -5.29 20.75 12.21
C GLU A 53 -4.03 20.06 12.71
N SER A 54 -4.10 19.49 13.91
CA SER A 54 -2.98 18.77 14.49
C SER A 54 -2.63 17.52 13.67
N LYS A 55 -1.32 17.21 13.53
CA LYS A 55 -0.82 15.99 12.88
C LYS A 55 -1.56 14.73 13.34
N SER A 56 -1.73 14.56 14.65
CA SER A 56 -2.43 13.40 15.24
C SER A 56 -3.87 13.24 14.73
N LEU A 57 -4.63 14.33 14.62
CA LEU A 57 -6.00 14.27 14.09
C LEU A 57 -6.03 13.92 12.60
N LEU A 58 -5.10 14.49 11.82
CA LEU A 58 -5.00 14.23 10.38
C LEU A 58 -4.60 12.78 10.10
N GLU A 59 -3.63 12.24 10.84
CA GLU A 59 -3.26 10.83 10.76
C GLU A 59 -4.43 9.92 11.14
N LYS A 60 -5.18 10.24 12.20
CA LYS A 60 -6.39 9.48 12.57
C LYS A 60 -7.43 9.44 11.46
N PHE A 61 -7.67 10.58 10.80
CA PHE A 61 -8.54 10.63 9.62
C PHE A 61 -8.01 9.73 8.49
N LEU A 62 -6.72 9.83 8.16
CA LEU A 62 -6.11 9.07 7.06
C LEU A 62 -6.10 7.57 7.34
N TYR A 63 -5.80 7.14 8.56
CA TYR A 63 -5.90 5.74 8.96
C TYR A 63 -7.34 5.24 8.87
N ALA A 64 -8.32 6.00 9.38
CA ALA A 64 -9.73 5.63 9.25
C ALA A 64 -10.16 5.47 7.79
N ALA A 65 -9.66 6.34 6.90
CA ALA A 65 -9.90 6.24 5.47
C ALA A 65 -9.25 4.98 4.88
N ALA A 66 -7.94 4.80 5.10
CA ALA A 66 -7.17 3.67 4.61
C ALA A 66 -7.76 2.32 5.05
N PHE A 67 -8.24 2.22 6.29
CA PHE A 67 -8.83 1.00 6.85
C PHE A 67 -10.32 0.82 6.55
N SER A 68 -10.97 1.76 5.86
CA SER A 68 -12.38 1.60 5.53
C SER A 68 -12.60 0.33 4.69
N PRO A 69 -13.53 -0.58 5.07
CA PRO A 69 -13.67 -1.88 4.41
C PRO A 69 -14.33 -1.78 3.03
N ARG A 70 -15.20 -0.79 2.83
CA ARG A 70 -15.90 -0.52 1.57
C ARG A 70 -15.89 0.99 1.32
N PRO A 71 -14.74 1.57 0.89
CA PRO A 71 -14.66 2.99 0.61
C PRO A 71 -15.51 3.38 -0.59
N SER A 72 -15.98 4.63 -0.60
CA SER A 72 -16.62 5.25 -1.76
C SER A 72 -15.64 6.11 -2.57
N GLY A 73 -16.00 6.44 -3.81
CA GLY A 73 -15.23 7.38 -4.63
C GLY A 73 -15.12 8.75 -3.97
N GLU A 74 -16.16 9.21 -3.28
CA GLU A 74 -16.17 10.48 -2.56
C GLU A 74 -15.16 10.53 -1.41
N LEU A 75 -14.93 9.41 -0.70
CA LEU A 75 -13.89 9.34 0.32
C LEU A 75 -12.50 9.47 -0.30
N LEU A 76 -12.25 8.76 -1.40
CA LEU A 76 -10.99 8.87 -2.14
C LEU A 76 -10.77 10.29 -2.67
N ARG A 77 -11.79 10.90 -3.26
CA ARG A 77 -11.75 12.29 -3.72
C ARG A 77 -11.41 13.25 -2.58
N LEU A 78 -12.06 13.10 -1.42
CA LEU A 78 -11.78 13.92 -0.25
C LEU A 78 -10.31 13.82 0.15
N VAL A 79 -9.75 12.60 0.22
CA VAL A 79 -8.33 12.42 0.56
C VAL A 79 -7.43 13.08 -0.49
N LEU A 80 -7.66 12.83 -1.77
CA LEU A 80 -6.86 13.43 -2.86
C LEU A 80 -6.92 14.96 -2.84
N ASP A 81 -8.10 15.55 -2.66
CA ASP A 81 -8.28 17.00 -2.62
C ASP A 81 -7.57 17.64 -1.41
N LYS A 82 -7.46 16.91 -0.28
CA LYS A 82 -6.68 17.37 0.88
C LYS A 82 -5.18 17.25 0.67
N LEU A 83 -4.74 16.28 -0.15
CA LEU A 83 -3.32 16.10 -0.46
C LEU A 83 -2.79 17.10 -1.50
N ASP A 84 -3.64 17.65 -2.37
CA ASP A 84 -3.26 18.69 -3.33
C ASP A 84 -3.01 20.08 -2.68
N GLY A 85 -3.13 20.19 -1.36
CA GLY A 85 -2.88 21.42 -0.59
C GLY A 85 -1.38 21.80 -0.55
N LYS A 86 -1.09 23.10 -0.70
CA LYS A 86 0.29 23.61 -0.92
C LYS A 86 1.26 23.48 0.27
N GLN A 87 0.82 23.11 1.47
CA GLN A 87 1.66 23.07 2.68
C GLN A 87 1.20 21.96 3.63
N LEU A 88 1.65 20.74 3.37
CA LEU A 88 1.40 19.59 4.23
C LEU A 88 2.64 19.29 5.07
N VAL A 89 2.40 18.88 6.30
CA VAL A 89 3.43 18.25 7.13
C VAL A 89 3.88 16.97 6.41
N PRO A 90 5.19 16.76 6.16
CA PRO A 90 5.68 15.64 5.35
C PRO A 90 5.05 14.31 5.74
N GLU A 91 5.07 13.93 7.02
CA GLU A 91 4.57 12.63 7.48
C GLU A 91 3.06 12.44 7.28
N VAL A 92 2.28 13.55 7.29
CA VAL A 92 0.85 13.51 6.95
C VAL A 92 0.66 13.25 5.46
N TRP A 93 1.50 13.87 4.63
CA TRP A 93 1.49 13.62 3.19
C TRP A 93 1.88 12.17 2.87
N GLU A 94 2.94 11.63 3.51
CA GLU A 94 3.38 10.24 3.35
C GLU A 94 2.26 9.26 3.70
N THR A 95 1.64 9.45 4.87
CA THR A 95 0.49 8.66 5.32
C THR A 95 -0.67 8.77 4.34
N GLY A 96 -0.87 9.96 3.78
CA GLY A 96 -1.90 10.24 2.79
C GLY A 96 -1.72 9.45 1.49
N ILE A 97 -0.52 9.46 0.92
CA ILE A 97 -0.20 8.70 -0.30
C ILE A 97 -0.39 7.19 -0.08
N ILE A 98 0.05 6.68 1.06
CA ILE A 98 -0.14 5.27 1.43
C ILE A 98 -1.64 4.94 1.57
N ALA A 99 -2.43 5.84 2.15
CA ALA A 99 -3.89 5.71 2.28
C ALA A 99 -4.60 5.73 0.91
N VAL A 100 -4.15 6.57 -0.03
CA VAL A 100 -4.65 6.58 -1.41
C VAL A 100 -4.47 5.19 -2.04
N GLY A 101 -3.30 4.57 -1.87
CA GLY A 101 -3.04 3.20 -2.35
C GLY A 101 -4.07 2.19 -1.81
N SER A 102 -4.33 2.21 -0.50
CA SER A 102 -5.32 1.31 0.12
C SER A 102 -6.75 1.56 -0.38
N LEU A 103 -7.14 2.82 -0.58
CA LEU A 103 -8.47 3.19 -1.07
C LEU A 103 -8.67 2.74 -2.52
N VAL A 104 -7.68 2.99 -3.38
CA VAL A 104 -7.68 2.55 -4.78
C VAL A 104 -7.80 1.03 -4.87
N GLY A 105 -6.95 0.29 -4.14
CA GLY A 105 -6.98 -1.18 -4.17
C GLY A 105 -8.35 -1.74 -3.77
N LYS A 106 -8.95 -1.19 -2.70
CA LYS A 106 -10.29 -1.61 -2.25
C LYS A 106 -11.41 -1.21 -3.20
N LEU A 107 -11.32 -0.07 -3.88
CA LEU A 107 -12.28 0.30 -4.92
C LEU A 107 -12.17 -0.66 -6.11
N CYS A 108 -10.95 -0.98 -6.56
CA CYS A 108 -10.73 -1.91 -7.67
C CYS A 108 -11.19 -3.34 -7.32
N GLN A 109 -10.96 -3.82 -6.09
CA GLN A 109 -11.51 -5.10 -5.60
C GLN A 109 -13.05 -5.13 -5.59
N GLN A 110 -13.69 -3.97 -5.38
CA GLN A 110 -15.14 -3.81 -5.47
C GLN A 110 -15.65 -3.63 -6.91
N LYS A 111 -14.79 -3.82 -7.93
CA LYS A 111 -15.09 -3.59 -9.36
C LYS A 111 -15.39 -2.12 -9.71
N LEU A 112 -14.86 -1.19 -8.91
CA LEU A 112 -15.01 0.26 -9.08
C LEU A 112 -13.71 0.93 -9.56
N CYS A 113 -12.83 0.17 -10.21
CA CYS A 113 -11.54 0.68 -10.70
C CYS A 113 -11.69 1.74 -11.81
N GLY A 114 -12.77 1.67 -12.59
CA GLY A 114 -13.08 2.63 -13.66
C GLY A 114 -13.72 3.94 -13.18
N LEU A 115 -13.79 4.19 -11.86
CA LEU A 115 -14.18 5.50 -11.35
C LEU A 115 -13.08 6.51 -11.64
N GLN A 116 -13.46 7.73 -11.99
CA GLN A 116 -12.52 8.83 -12.26
C GLN A 116 -11.59 9.09 -11.05
N GLU A 117 -12.11 8.95 -9.83
CA GLU A 117 -11.36 9.10 -8.59
C GLU A 117 -10.30 8.01 -8.42
N ALA A 118 -10.63 6.76 -8.76
CA ALA A 118 -9.69 5.64 -8.71
C ALA A 118 -8.57 5.82 -9.74
N GLU A 119 -8.92 6.18 -10.97
CA GLU A 119 -7.93 6.50 -12.01
C GLU A 119 -7.03 7.68 -11.62
N ARG A 120 -7.59 8.73 -11.02
CA ARG A 120 -6.81 9.87 -10.50
C ARG A 120 -5.84 9.39 -9.41
N GLY A 121 -6.29 8.56 -8.46
CA GLY A 121 -5.43 7.99 -7.42
C GLY A 121 -4.27 7.18 -7.98
N VAL A 122 -4.51 6.32 -8.98
CA VAL A 122 -3.46 5.56 -9.66
C VAL A 122 -2.46 6.49 -10.35
N LYS A 123 -2.96 7.51 -11.08
CA LYS A 123 -2.12 8.50 -11.75
C LYS A 123 -1.27 9.30 -10.77
N THR A 124 -1.83 9.69 -9.61
CA THR A 124 -1.09 10.37 -8.54
C THR A 124 0.06 9.52 -8.03
N ILE A 125 -0.17 8.22 -7.74
CA ILE A 125 0.89 7.34 -7.24
C ILE A 125 1.97 7.11 -8.30
N LEU A 126 1.60 6.79 -9.54
CA LEU A 126 2.55 6.48 -10.61
C LEU A 126 3.32 7.72 -11.10
N GLY A 127 2.67 8.88 -11.16
CA GLY A 127 3.32 10.15 -11.48
C GLY A 127 4.31 10.53 -10.40
N GLY A 128 3.89 10.44 -9.14
CA GLY A 128 4.74 10.70 -8.00
C GLY A 128 5.97 9.79 -7.92
N LEU A 129 5.81 8.49 -8.17
CA LEU A 129 6.94 7.54 -8.21
C LEU A 129 7.94 7.88 -9.33
N ARG A 130 7.46 8.36 -10.48
CA ARG A 130 8.30 8.75 -11.61
C ARG A 130 9.09 10.03 -11.33
N ASP A 131 8.47 10.97 -10.64
CA ASP A 131 9.05 12.29 -10.36
C ASP A 131 9.91 12.30 -9.09
N ALA A 132 9.79 11.26 -8.24
CA ALA A 132 10.57 11.07 -7.02
C ALA A 132 12.08 11.03 -7.31
N LYS A 133 12.84 11.82 -6.56
CA LYS A 133 14.30 11.89 -6.70
C LYS A 133 15.04 11.20 -5.57
N GLU A 134 14.43 11.22 -4.40
CA GLU A 134 14.99 10.64 -3.19
C GLU A 134 14.45 9.22 -2.96
N GLU A 135 15.28 8.33 -2.42
CA GLU A 135 14.88 6.96 -2.12
C GLU A 135 13.69 6.90 -1.13
N SER A 136 13.66 7.82 -0.15
CA SER A 136 12.57 7.93 0.81
C SER A 136 11.22 8.21 0.14
N GLU A 137 11.19 9.08 -0.87
CA GLU A 137 10.00 9.38 -1.66
C GLU A 137 9.56 8.17 -2.49
N MET A 138 10.50 7.49 -3.15
CA MET A 138 10.21 6.29 -3.93
C MET A 138 9.58 5.20 -3.06
N VAL A 139 10.10 4.99 -1.85
CA VAL A 139 9.57 4.02 -0.89
C VAL A 139 8.10 4.29 -0.57
N ILE A 140 7.69 5.54 -0.36
CA ILE A 140 6.31 5.90 -0.05
C ILE A 140 5.36 5.52 -1.19
N TYR A 141 5.73 5.82 -2.43
CA TYR A 141 4.89 5.47 -3.59
C TYR A 141 4.87 3.96 -3.85
N LEU A 142 5.99 3.25 -3.65
CA LEU A 142 6.02 1.79 -3.77
C LEU A 142 5.16 1.11 -2.71
N LEU A 143 5.15 1.62 -1.47
CA LEU A 143 4.22 1.17 -0.42
C LEU A 143 2.76 1.41 -0.83
N ALA A 144 2.46 2.56 -1.44
CA ALA A 144 1.12 2.85 -1.95
C ALA A 144 0.72 1.88 -3.09
N LEU A 145 1.62 1.57 -4.03
CA LEU A 145 1.40 0.56 -5.07
C LEU A 145 1.17 -0.84 -4.48
N GLY A 146 1.97 -1.21 -3.48
CA GLY A 146 1.80 -2.46 -2.75
C GLY A 146 0.51 -2.54 -1.93
N ASN A 147 -0.09 -1.42 -1.55
CA ASN A 147 -1.44 -1.38 -0.97
C ASN A 147 -2.53 -1.45 -2.04
N ALA A 148 -2.28 -0.91 -3.23
CA ALA A 148 -3.25 -0.91 -4.33
C ALA A 148 -3.38 -2.28 -5.00
N VAL A 149 -2.28 -3.06 -5.07
CA VAL A 149 -2.23 -4.43 -5.62
C VAL A 149 -2.89 -4.52 -7.01
N LEU A 150 -2.48 -3.62 -7.90
CA LEU A 150 -3.03 -3.51 -9.26
C LEU A 150 -2.15 -4.30 -10.24
N PRO A 151 -2.68 -5.32 -10.96
CA PRO A 151 -1.86 -6.17 -11.83
C PRO A 151 -1.06 -5.39 -12.89
N GLU A 152 -1.61 -4.29 -13.39
CA GLU A 152 -0.96 -3.40 -14.36
C GLU A 152 0.30 -2.69 -13.83
N THR A 153 0.51 -2.65 -12.52
CA THR A 153 1.69 -2.02 -11.89
C THR A 153 2.84 -3.00 -11.65
N ILE A 154 2.62 -4.31 -11.86
CA ILE A 154 3.65 -5.35 -11.72
C ILE A 154 4.90 -5.04 -12.55
N PRO A 155 4.82 -4.64 -13.83
CA PRO A 155 6.03 -4.30 -14.60
C PRO A 155 6.88 -3.23 -13.92
N THR A 156 6.25 -2.16 -13.42
CA THR A 156 6.94 -1.09 -12.68
C THR A 156 7.60 -1.63 -11.41
N LEU A 157 6.89 -2.44 -10.62
CA LEU A 157 7.45 -3.02 -9.40
C LEU A 157 8.65 -3.93 -9.69
N LEU A 158 8.63 -4.69 -10.80
CA LEU A 158 9.77 -5.53 -11.21
C LEU A 158 10.99 -4.70 -11.57
N ASP A 159 10.82 -3.56 -12.24
CA ASP A 159 11.93 -2.67 -12.61
C ASP A 159 12.64 -2.15 -11.33
N TYR A 160 11.86 -1.71 -10.32
CA TYR A 160 12.42 -1.26 -9.04
C TYR A 160 13.00 -2.39 -8.19
N ALA A 161 12.42 -3.60 -8.25
CA ALA A 161 12.95 -4.78 -7.55
C ALA A 161 14.28 -5.27 -8.14
N GLU A 162 14.47 -5.14 -9.46
CA GLU A 162 15.69 -5.61 -10.11
C GLU A 162 16.81 -4.58 -10.05
N GLU A 163 16.50 -3.31 -10.33
CA GLU A 163 17.50 -2.26 -10.57
C GLU A 163 17.61 -1.25 -9.41
N GLY A 164 16.61 -1.11 -8.54
CA GLY A 164 16.56 -0.08 -7.51
C GLY A 164 17.65 -0.18 -6.42
N PRO A 165 17.90 0.87 -5.64
CA PRO A 165 18.72 0.80 -4.43
C PRO A 165 18.22 -0.25 -3.42
N ALA A 166 19.00 -0.56 -2.40
CA ALA A 166 18.72 -1.67 -1.48
C ALA A 166 17.33 -1.56 -0.82
N THR A 167 17.01 -0.42 -0.20
CA THR A 167 15.71 -0.20 0.45
C THR A 167 14.56 -0.20 -0.55
N VAL A 168 14.75 0.42 -1.71
CA VAL A 168 13.76 0.46 -2.80
C VAL A 168 13.46 -0.94 -3.34
N THR A 169 14.51 -1.75 -3.52
CA THR A 169 14.40 -3.16 -3.93
C THR A 169 13.58 -3.96 -2.92
N ALA A 170 13.90 -3.84 -1.63
CA ALA A 170 13.20 -4.55 -0.56
C ALA A 170 11.70 -4.22 -0.55
N VAL A 171 11.35 -2.95 -0.67
CA VAL A 171 9.96 -2.49 -0.69
C VAL A 171 9.24 -2.97 -1.95
N ALA A 172 9.88 -2.93 -3.12
CA ALA A 172 9.30 -3.42 -4.37
C ALA A 172 9.02 -4.94 -4.33
N ILE A 173 9.95 -5.74 -3.78
CA ILE A 173 9.73 -7.18 -3.57
C ILE A 173 8.58 -7.42 -2.57
N SER A 174 8.55 -6.68 -1.45
CA SER A 174 7.45 -6.79 -0.48
C SER A 174 6.10 -6.41 -1.08
N ALA A 175 6.05 -5.42 -1.98
CA ALA A 175 4.84 -5.07 -2.72
C ALA A 175 4.41 -6.21 -3.66
N LEU A 176 5.35 -6.85 -4.36
CA LEU A 176 5.07 -8.00 -5.24
C LEU A 176 4.55 -9.22 -4.47
N GLN A 177 5.04 -9.47 -3.26
CA GLN A 177 4.58 -10.57 -2.39
C GLN A 177 3.09 -10.47 -2.02
N ARG A 178 2.49 -9.28 -2.11
CA ARG A 178 1.07 -9.07 -1.77
C ARG A 178 0.11 -9.46 -2.89
N PHE A 179 0.62 -9.71 -4.09
CA PHE A 179 -0.20 -10.12 -5.22
C PHE A 179 -0.67 -11.56 -5.06
N PRO A 180 -1.95 -11.86 -5.37
CA PRO A 180 -2.42 -13.24 -5.45
C PRO A 180 -1.59 -14.07 -6.44
N ALA A 181 -1.46 -15.37 -6.18
CA ALA A 181 -0.63 -16.29 -6.96
C ALA A 181 -0.90 -16.25 -8.48
N GLN A 182 -2.15 -16.03 -8.89
CA GLN A 182 -2.55 -15.88 -10.30
C GLN A 182 -1.82 -14.76 -11.05
N HIS A 183 -1.25 -13.78 -10.35
CA HIS A 183 -0.48 -12.68 -10.92
C HIS A 183 1.03 -12.89 -10.87
N ILE A 184 1.50 -13.96 -10.20
CA ILE A 184 2.92 -14.33 -10.12
C ILE A 184 3.30 -15.14 -11.36
N SER A 185 3.36 -14.44 -12.49
CA SER A 185 3.69 -15.01 -13.80
C SER A 185 5.15 -15.49 -13.90
N ASP A 186 5.45 -16.22 -14.98
CA ASP A 186 6.83 -16.61 -15.32
C ASP A 186 7.79 -15.43 -15.43
N LYS A 187 7.30 -14.25 -15.83
CA LYS A 187 8.10 -13.02 -15.85
C LYS A 187 8.53 -12.62 -14.44
N VAL A 188 7.60 -12.65 -13.48
CA VAL A 188 7.89 -12.36 -12.06
C VAL A 188 8.87 -13.38 -11.51
N LYS A 189 8.60 -14.68 -11.69
CA LYS A 189 9.49 -15.76 -11.25
C LYS A 189 10.89 -15.62 -11.85
N ARG A 190 11.00 -15.24 -13.12
CA ARG A 190 12.31 -15.02 -13.78
C ARG A 190 13.10 -13.90 -13.10
N VAL A 191 12.47 -12.80 -12.72
CA VAL A 191 13.13 -11.71 -11.96
C VAL A 191 13.54 -12.20 -10.58
N MET A 192 12.66 -12.90 -9.86
CA MET A 192 12.97 -13.44 -8.53
C MET A 192 14.14 -14.42 -8.54
N ARG A 193 14.27 -15.26 -9.57
CA ARG A 193 15.47 -16.12 -9.77
C ARG A 193 16.74 -15.28 -9.90
N ARG A 194 16.70 -14.19 -10.68
CA ARG A 194 17.86 -13.31 -10.85
C ARG A 194 18.27 -12.62 -9.55
N ILE A 195 17.28 -12.20 -8.77
CA ILE A 195 17.49 -11.59 -7.44
C ILE A 195 18.10 -12.62 -6.48
N PHE A 196 17.48 -13.80 -6.34
CA PHE A 196 17.94 -14.85 -5.43
C PHE A 196 19.38 -15.31 -5.72
N HIS A 197 19.71 -15.48 -7.00
CA HIS A 197 21.03 -15.89 -7.47
C HIS A 197 21.99 -14.74 -7.77
N GLU A 198 21.63 -13.49 -7.43
CA GLU A 198 22.47 -12.30 -7.60
C GLU A 198 23.05 -12.14 -9.02
N GLN A 199 22.27 -12.48 -10.06
CA GLN A 199 22.76 -12.56 -11.46
C GLN A 199 23.09 -11.20 -12.09
N ARG A 200 22.59 -10.11 -11.52
CA ARG A 200 22.74 -8.74 -12.05
C ARG A 200 23.63 -7.86 -11.18
N LYS A 201 23.40 -7.92 -9.88
CA LYS A 201 24.11 -7.20 -8.82
C LYS A 201 23.98 -7.99 -7.52
N SER A 202 24.72 -7.57 -6.50
CA SER A 202 24.49 -8.08 -5.15
C SER A 202 23.18 -7.51 -4.57
N TYR A 203 22.45 -8.37 -3.89
CA TYR A 203 21.18 -8.04 -3.24
C TYR A 203 21.28 -8.31 -1.74
N GLU A 204 20.55 -7.54 -0.94
CA GLU A 204 20.45 -7.82 0.50
C GLU A 204 19.91 -9.23 0.74
N LYS A 205 20.42 -9.88 1.78
CA LYS A 205 20.04 -11.26 2.15
C LYS A 205 18.52 -11.41 2.34
N THR A 206 17.89 -10.42 2.96
CA THR A 206 16.44 -10.34 3.15
C THR A 206 15.69 -10.31 1.81
N CYS A 207 16.19 -9.58 0.82
CA CYS A 207 15.64 -9.54 -0.54
C CYS A 207 15.79 -10.88 -1.25
N ARG A 208 16.96 -11.52 -1.14
CA ARG A 208 17.22 -12.86 -1.70
C ARG A 208 16.29 -13.90 -1.09
N LEU A 209 16.11 -13.88 0.23
CA LEU A 209 15.19 -14.77 0.93
C LEU A 209 13.75 -14.55 0.48
N ALA A 210 13.28 -13.31 0.46
CA ALA A 210 11.94 -12.97 -0.01
C ALA A 210 11.69 -13.42 -1.46
N ALA A 211 12.69 -13.30 -2.34
CA ALA A 211 12.61 -13.79 -3.72
C ALA A 211 12.51 -15.32 -3.78
N ALA A 212 13.28 -16.05 -2.97
CA ALA A 212 13.18 -17.51 -2.87
C ALA A 212 11.82 -17.95 -2.33
N GLU A 213 11.29 -17.27 -1.32
CA GLU A 213 9.96 -17.54 -0.79
C GLU A 213 8.89 -17.34 -1.85
N MET A 214 8.94 -16.25 -2.61
CA MET A 214 8.01 -16.03 -3.73
C MET A 214 8.06 -17.15 -4.76
N LEU A 215 9.23 -17.71 -5.05
CA LEU A 215 9.37 -18.83 -5.97
C LEU A 215 8.72 -20.11 -5.41
N LEU A 216 8.93 -20.39 -4.12
CA LEU A 216 8.42 -21.58 -3.45
C LEU A 216 6.91 -21.52 -3.19
N ASP A 217 6.36 -20.34 -2.90
CA ASP A 217 4.96 -20.17 -2.52
C ASP A 217 4.00 -20.14 -3.73
N ASN A 218 4.52 -19.98 -4.95
CA ASN A 218 3.71 -19.73 -6.14
C ASN A 218 3.95 -20.77 -7.24
N GLU A 219 3.61 -22.04 -6.98
CA GLU A 219 3.78 -23.15 -7.95
C GLU A 219 5.23 -23.25 -8.47
N PRO A 220 6.18 -23.66 -7.62
CA PRO A 220 7.58 -23.76 -8.00
C PRO A 220 7.76 -24.83 -9.08
N SER A 221 8.61 -24.56 -10.07
CA SER A 221 9.06 -25.63 -10.95
C SER A 221 10.01 -26.57 -10.19
N PRO A 222 10.15 -27.85 -10.61
CA PRO A 222 11.15 -28.74 -10.03
C PRO A 222 12.56 -28.13 -10.04
N MET A 223 12.88 -27.37 -11.08
CA MET A 223 14.18 -26.69 -11.21
C MET A 223 14.33 -25.53 -10.23
N ASP A 224 13.26 -24.83 -9.86
CA ASP A 224 13.30 -23.81 -8.81
C ASP A 224 13.67 -24.43 -7.47
N VAL A 225 13.03 -25.55 -7.12
CA VAL A 225 13.32 -26.27 -5.87
C VAL A 225 14.76 -26.79 -5.87
N ILE A 226 15.20 -27.43 -6.96
CA ILE A 226 16.57 -27.95 -7.09
C ILE A 226 17.60 -26.81 -6.95
N ASN A 227 17.42 -25.70 -7.68
CA ASN A 227 18.38 -24.60 -7.65
C ASN A 227 18.43 -23.91 -6.28
N ILE A 228 17.30 -23.81 -5.58
CA ILE A 228 17.25 -23.28 -4.21
C ILE A 228 17.99 -24.21 -3.25
N LEU A 229 17.74 -25.53 -3.31
CA LEU A 229 18.44 -26.51 -2.46
C LEU A 229 19.95 -26.60 -2.76
N LEU A 230 20.37 -26.43 -4.01
CA LEU A 230 21.80 -26.40 -4.34
C LEU A 230 22.46 -25.15 -3.74
N ALA A 231 21.77 -24.01 -3.79
CA ALA A 231 22.27 -22.75 -3.26
C ALA A 231 22.42 -22.79 -1.72
N THR A 232 21.68 -23.62 -0.97
CA THR A 232 21.80 -23.66 0.50
C THR A 232 23.21 -24.03 0.99
N ASN A 233 24.04 -24.68 0.16
CA ASN A 233 25.43 -24.99 0.50
C ASN A 233 26.34 -23.75 0.51
N GLU A 234 25.92 -22.68 -0.16
CA GLU A 234 26.68 -21.44 -0.32
C GLU A 234 26.06 -20.26 0.45
N LEU A 235 24.87 -20.49 1.03
CA LEU A 235 24.15 -19.50 1.84
C LEU A 235 24.58 -19.55 3.30
N GLU A 236 24.32 -18.46 4.02
CA GLU A 236 24.51 -18.41 5.47
C GLU A 236 23.55 -19.37 6.19
N THR A 237 24.00 -19.90 7.33
CA THR A 237 23.33 -20.98 8.08
C THR A 237 21.85 -20.71 8.34
N GLU A 238 21.48 -19.49 8.73
CA GLU A 238 20.09 -19.13 9.04
C GLU A 238 19.19 -19.20 7.80
N MET A 239 19.63 -18.59 6.69
CA MET A 239 18.89 -18.57 5.43
C MET A 239 18.80 -19.97 4.82
N ALA A 240 19.90 -20.74 4.86
CA ALA A 240 19.92 -22.13 4.42
C ALA A 240 18.93 -22.99 5.21
N THR A 241 18.97 -22.89 6.55
CA THR A 241 18.07 -23.64 7.45
C THR A 241 16.61 -23.29 7.18
N PHE A 242 16.29 -22.01 7.03
CA PHE A 242 14.94 -21.54 6.73
C PHE A 242 14.42 -22.12 5.40
N LEU A 243 15.21 -22.05 4.33
CA LEU A 243 14.81 -22.55 3.01
C LEU A 243 14.63 -24.07 3.01
N LEU A 244 15.51 -24.81 3.70
CA LEU A 244 15.38 -26.26 3.86
C LEU A 244 14.08 -26.64 4.57
N LEU A 245 13.76 -25.97 5.69
CA LEU A 245 12.52 -26.20 6.43
C LEU A 245 11.28 -25.85 5.58
N LYS A 246 11.34 -24.77 4.80
CA LYS A 246 10.23 -24.36 3.93
C LYS A 246 9.96 -25.42 2.86
N VAL A 247 10.99 -25.91 2.18
CA VAL A 247 10.85 -27.00 1.19
C VAL A 247 10.31 -28.27 1.84
N GLN A 248 10.81 -28.65 3.02
CA GLN A 248 10.33 -29.83 3.75
C GLN A 248 8.84 -29.71 4.11
N ASN A 249 8.40 -28.55 4.60
CA ASN A 249 7.01 -28.31 4.96
C ASN A 249 6.07 -28.30 3.75
N SER A 250 6.55 -27.92 2.56
CA SER A 250 5.74 -27.96 1.32
C SER A 250 5.57 -29.36 0.73
N LEU A 251 6.30 -30.37 1.22
CA LEU A 251 6.21 -31.77 0.78
C LEU A 251 5.21 -32.61 1.62
N HIS A 252 4.67 -32.03 2.70
CA HIS A 252 3.69 -32.64 3.60
C HIS A 252 2.29 -32.07 3.36
#